data_AF-A0A8S0WFL9-F1
#
_entry.id   AF-A0A8S0WFL9-F1
#
_cell.length_a   1.000
_cell.length_b   1.000
_cell.length_c   1.000
_cell.angle_alpha   90.00
_cell.angle_beta   90.00
_cell.angle_gamma   90.00
#
_symmetry.space_group_name_H-M   'P 1'
#
loop_
_entity.id
_entity.type
_entity.pdbx_description
1 polymer ?
#
loop_
_entity_poly.entity_id
_entity_poly.type
_entity_poly.pdbx_seq_one_letter_code
_entity_poly.pdbx_strand_id
1 'polypeptide(L)'
;MKLQEETFGGKPAWPAAYEKYMEGASTIMTDMNAEASAVAGTGFVALDNAMGNCKVYRLDEVVGEASRFQFKLQEWDGVTPMRIVDQHKNTVGILSGHPGDPNWDAVQLKGAAALEDACGRCSVPQKERCH
;
A
#
# COMPACT_ATOMS: atom_id res chain seq x y z
N MET A 1 -35.78 5.93 8.68
CA MET A 1 -34.78 7.01 8.77
C MET A 1 -33.47 6.41 8.28
N LYS A 2 -33.02 6.80 7.07
CA LYS A 2 -31.90 6.15 6.37
C LYS A 2 -30.57 6.57 7.01
N LEU A 3 -29.74 5.59 7.35
CA LEU A 3 -28.33 5.78 7.69
C LEU A 3 -27.62 6.30 6.43
N GLN A 4 -26.92 7.42 6.54
CA GLN A 4 -26.02 7.87 5.49
C GLN A 4 -24.79 6.97 5.53
N GLU A 5 -24.55 6.25 4.43
CA GLU A 5 -23.23 5.68 4.13
C GLU A 5 -22.27 6.86 3.94
N GLU A 6 -21.40 7.09 4.91
CA GLU A 6 -20.21 7.91 4.70
C GLU A 6 -19.31 7.18 3.71
N THR A 7 -19.50 7.49 2.43
CA THR A 7 -18.66 7.00 1.34
C THR A 7 -17.29 7.63 1.50
N PHE A 8 -16.28 6.83 1.90
CA PHE A 8 -14.88 7.21 1.72
C PHE A 8 -14.61 7.37 0.23
N GLY A 9 -14.71 8.59 -0.29
CA GLY A 9 -14.50 8.85 -1.72
C GLY A 9 -15.18 10.11 -2.20
N GLY A 10 -14.81 11.26 -1.65
CA GLY A 10 -15.44 12.53 -1.98
C GLY A 10 -14.55 13.74 -1.73
N LYS A 11 -13.29 13.72 -2.19
CA LYS A 11 -12.54 14.95 -2.44
C LYS A 11 -12.10 14.94 -3.90
N PRO A 12 -12.34 16.01 -4.68
CA PRO A 12 -11.80 16.09 -6.02
C PRO A 12 -10.27 15.93 -5.94
N ALA A 13 -9.70 15.14 -6.86
CA ALA A 13 -8.26 15.10 -7.02
C ALA A 13 -7.81 16.55 -7.26
N TRP A 14 -6.98 17.10 -6.36
CA TRP A 14 -6.31 18.35 -6.64
C TRP A 14 -5.59 18.14 -7.98
N PRO A 15 -5.88 18.92 -9.04
CA PRO A 15 -5.31 18.65 -10.37
C PRO A 15 -3.79 18.48 -10.33
N ALA A 16 -3.11 19.27 -9.49
CA ALA A 16 -1.68 19.18 -9.24
C ALA A 16 -1.23 17.84 -8.60
N ALA A 17 -2.05 17.23 -7.74
CA ALA A 17 -1.74 15.92 -7.16
C ALA A 17 -1.93 14.80 -8.18
N TYR A 18 -2.97 14.87 -9.01
CA TYR A 18 -3.16 13.93 -10.10
C TYR A 18 -2.01 14.00 -11.11
N GLU A 19 -1.64 15.21 -11.53
CA GLU A 19 -0.49 15.45 -12.42
C GLU A 19 0.80 14.89 -11.83
N LYS A 20 1.09 15.19 -10.55
CA LYS A 20 2.31 14.71 -9.88
C LYS A 20 2.37 13.18 -9.76
N TYR A 21 1.28 12.54 -9.36
CA TYR A 21 1.28 11.12 -8.97
C TYR A 21 0.84 10.16 -10.07
N MET A 22 0.18 10.65 -11.12
CA MET A 22 -0.32 9.81 -12.23
C MET A 22 0.36 10.10 -13.56
N GLU A 23 0.51 11.37 -13.95
CA GLU A 23 1.09 11.74 -15.25
C GLU A 23 2.61 11.89 -15.18
N GLY A 24 3.12 12.52 -14.12
CA GLY A 24 4.55 12.76 -13.91
C GLY A 24 5.31 11.62 -13.22
N ALA A 25 4.61 10.59 -12.72
CA ALA A 25 5.23 9.50 -11.99
C ALA A 25 5.81 8.42 -12.92
N SER A 26 7.03 7.98 -12.64
CA SER A 26 7.63 6.83 -13.33
C SER A 26 6.83 5.55 -13.04
N THR A 27 6.76 4.61 -13.99
CA THR A 27 5.91 3.42 -13.85
C THR A 27 6.72 2.15 -13.64
N ILE A 28 6.37 1.40 -12.60
CA ILE A 28 6.83 0.04 -12.31
C ILE A 28 5.77 -0.93 -12.86
N MET A 29 6.13 -1.63 -13.94
CA MET A 29 5.29 -2.69 -14.51
C MET A 29 5.41 -3.96 -13.67
N THR A 30 4.27 -4.61 -13.40
CA THR A 30 4.20 -5.90 -12.72
C THR A 30 3.38 -6.88 -13.54
N ASP A 31 3.69 -8.17 -13.40
CA ASP A 31 2.92 -9.25 -14.06
C ASP A 31 1.64 -9.61 -13.28
N MET A 32 1.27 -8.78 -12.29
CA MET A 32 0.08 -9.00 -11.49
C MET A 32 -1.18 -8.87 -12.36
N ASN A 33 -2.17 -9.71 -12.10
CA ASN A 33 -3.52 -9.56 -12.61
C ASN A 33 -4.44 -9.08 -11.48
N ALA A 34 -4.69 -7.77 -11.42
CA ALA A 34 -5.51 -7.18 -10.38
C ALA A 34 -6.94 -7.70 -10.41
N GLU A 35 -7.51 -7.92 -11.59
CA GLU A 35 -8.90 -8.40 -11.76
C GLU A 35 -9.08 -9.83 -11.27
N ALA A 36 -8.04 -10.67 -11.36
CA ALA A 36 -8.07 -12.05 -10.87
C ALA A 36 -7.61 -12.19 -9.41
N SER A 37 -7.23 -11.09 -8.76
CA SER A 37 -6.72 -11.12 -7.38
C SER A 37 -7.87 -11.33 -6.39
N ALA A 38 -7.71 -12.29 -5.48
CA ALA A 38 -8.67 -12.49 -4.40
C ALA A 38 -8.60 -11.31 -3.41
N VAL A 39 -9.71 -10.58 -3.27
CA VAL A 39 -9.86 -9.48 -2.32
C VAL A 39 -10.64 -9.94 -1.10
N ALA A 40 -10.22 -9.55 0.10
CA ALA A 40 -11.02 -9.76 1.29
C ALA A 40 -12.27 -8.87 1.23
N GLY A 41 -13.43 -9.41 1.63
CA GLY A 41 -14.71 -8.71 1.56
C GLY A 41 -14.85 -7.50 2.49
N THR A 42 -13.96 -7.37 3.48
CA THR A 42 -13.88 -6.25 4.43
C THR A 42 -12.42 -5.78 4.53
N GLY A 43 -12.21 -4.46 4.55
CA GLY A 43 -10.94 -3.81 4.19
C GLY A 43 -9.65 -4.31 4.87
N PHE A 44 -8.52 -4.05 4.20
CA PHE A 44 -7.11 -4.23 4.62
C PHE A 44 -6.72 -5.51 5.38
N VAL A 45 -7.55 -6.54 5.41
CA VAL A 45 -7.15 -7.86 5.93
C VAL A 45 -6.56 -8.65 4.76
N ALA A 46 -5.24 -8.89 4.80
CA ALA A 46 -4.66 -9.91 3.94
C ALA A 46 -5.34 -11.25 4.25
N LEU A 47 -5.64 -12.05 3.22
CA LEU A 47 -6.16 -13.40 3.43
C LEU A 47 -5.19 -14.13 4.36
N ASP A 48 -5.65 -14.46 5.57
CA ASP A 48 -4.90 -15.33 6.48
C ASP A 48 -5.04 -16.75 5.95
N ASN A 49 -4.20 -17.06 4.98
CA ASN A 49 -4.11 -18.35 4.36
C ASN A 49 -3.34 -19.34 5.24
N ALA A 50 -3.47 -19.27 6.58
CA ALA A 50 -3.19 -20.27 7.61
C ALA A 50 -1.90 -21.11 7.45
N MET A 51 -0.92 -20.65 6.67
CA MET A 51 0.17 -21.48 6.18
C MET A 51 1.45 -20.64 6.19
N GLY A 52 2.08 -20.57 7.37
CA GLY A 52 3.35 -19.87 7.46
C GLY A 52 4.05 -20.02 8.80
N ASN A 53 5.16 -20.75 8.79
CA ASN A 53 6.19 -20.62 9.81
C ASN A 53 6.74 -19.19 9.72
N CYS A 54 6.67 -18.40 10.81
CA CYS A 54 7.33 -17.09 10.85
C CYS A 54 8.85 -17.29 10.80
N LYS A 55 9.46 -17.05 9.63
CA LYS A 55 10.91 -17.08 9.42
C LYS A 55 11.38 -15.67 9.04
N VAL A 56 12.51 -15.25 9.60
CA VAL A 56 13.24 -14.06 9.14
C VAL A 56 13.98 -14.41 7.84
N TYR A 57 13.72 -13.65 6.77
CA TYR A 57 14.40 -13.80 5.49
C TYR A 57 15.41 -12.66 5.28
N ARG A 58 16.57 -12.99 4.72
CA ARG A 58 17.53 -12.01 4.20
C ARG A 58 17.14 -11.59 2.78
N LEU A 59 17.61 -10.43 2.35
CA LEU A 59 17.30 -9.88 1.03
C LEU A 59 17.75 -10.82 -0.11
N ASP A 60 18.93 -11.42 0.02
CA ASP A 60 19.49 -12.37 -0.95
C ASP A 60 18.72 -13.70 -1.02
N GLU A 61 17.96 -14.05 0.02
CA GLU A 61 17.08 -15.23 0.01
C GLU A 61 15.77 -14.99 -0.76
N VAL A 62 15.40 -13.73 -1.00
CA VAL A 62 14.12 -13.36 -1.62
C VAL A 62 14.26 -12.70 -2.98
N VAL A 63 15.38 -12.05 -3.29
CA VAL A 63 15.61 -11.35 -4.57
C VAL A 63 16.45 -12.17 -5.55
N GLY A 64 16.14 -12.05 -6.84
CA GLY A 64 16.97 -12.55 -7.94
C GLY A 64 16.62 -13.96 -8.40
N GLU A 65 17.17 -14.37 -9.55
CA GLU A 65 16.81 -15.64 -10.22
C GLU A 65 17.16 -16.89 -9.39
N ALA A 66 18.17 -16.80 -8.53
CA ALA A 66 18.59 -17.88 -7.64
C ALA A 66 17.72 -18.00 -6.37
N SER A 67 16.90 -16.98 -6.08
CA SER A 67 16.00 -16.99 -4.92
C SER A 67 14.78 -17.87 -5.20
N ARG A 68 14.25 -18.50 -4.14
CA ARG A 68 12.98 -19.24 -4.22
C ARG A 68 11.81 -18.36 -4.66
N PHE A 69 11.81 -17.10 -4.24
CA PHE A 69 10.71 -16.16 -4.43
C PHE A 69 10.86 -15.30 -5.67
N GLN A 70 12.09 -15.21 -6.22
CA GLN A 70 12.43 -14.46 -7.42
C GLN A 70 11.89 -13.03 -7.42
N PHE A 71 11.84 -12.38 -6.25
CA PHE A 71 11.37 -11.01 -6.17
C PHE A 71 12.32 -10.09 -6.95
N LYS A 72 11.72 -9.11 -7.61
CA LYS A 72 12.45 -8.03 -8.25
C LYS A 72 12.67 -6.93 -7.22
N LEU A 73 13.93 -6.60 -6.96
CA LEU A 73 14.26 -5.43 -6.15
C LEU A 73 14.10 -4.17 -7.01
N GLN A 74 13.24 -3.27 -6.56
CA GLN A 74 13.12 -1.92 -7.12
C GLN A 74 13.69 -0.94 -6.12
N GLU A 75 14.83 -0.34 -6.45
CA GLU A 75 15.37 0.75 -5.65
C GLU A 75 14.50 1.99 -5.80
N TRP A 76 14.29 2.68 -4.69
CA TRP A 76 13.49 3.89 -4.62
C TRP A 76 14.10 4.84 -3.60
N ASP A 77 14.22 6.12 -3.96
CA ASP A 77 14.81 7.17 -3.14
C ASP A 77 13.88 7.66 -2.01
N GLY A 78 12.62 7.21 -1.99
CA GLY A 78 11.60 7.66 -1.03
C GLY A 78 11.06 9.07 -1.32
N VAL A 79 11.47 9.71 -2.42
CA VAL A 79 11.12 11.09 -2.77
C VAL A 79 10.40 11.16 -4.10
N THR A 80 10.93 10.49 -5.12
CA THR A 80 10.41 10.53 -6.48
C THR A 80 9.14 9.71 -6.61
N PRO A 81 8.00 10.28 -7.02
CA PRO A 81 6.78 9.49 -7.21
C PRO A 81 6.94 8.36 -8.22
N MET A 82 6.46 7.17 -7.86
CA MET A 82 6.36 6.04 -8.79
C MET A 82 4.98 5.41 -8.73
N ARG A 83 4.50 4.95 -9.88
CA ARG A 83 3.24 4.24 -10.02
C ARG A 83 3.52 2.76 -10.22
N ILE A 84 2.81 1.92 -9.48
CA ILE A 84 2.82 0.47 -9.69
C ILE A 84 1.60 0.13 -10.51
N VAL A 85 1.82 -0.56 -11.64
CA VAL A 85 0.74 -0.97 -12.53
C VAL A 85 0.73 -2.47 -12.76
N ASP A 86 -0.45 -3.00 -13.00
CA ASP A 86 -0.67 -4.40 -13.37
C ASP A 86 -0.32 -4.66 -14.84
N GLN A 87 -0.49 -5.91 -15.28
CA GLN A 87 -0.23 -6.32 -16.65
C GLN A 87 -1.12 -5.60 -17.70
N HIS A 88 -2.25 -5.03 -17.27
CA HIS A 88 -3.20 -4.28 -18.08
C HIS A 88 -3.00 -2.75 -17.98
N LYS A 89 -1.92 -2.30 -17.31
CA LYS A 89 -1.60 -0.89 -17.04
C LYS A 89 -2.58 -0.18 -16.10
N ASN A 90 -3.39 -0.92 -15.36
CA ASN A 90 -4.20 -0.36 -14.29
C ASN A 90 -3.32 0.03 -13.11
N THR A 91 -3.61 1.16 -12.47
CA THR A 91 -2.87 1.60 -11.27
C THR A 91 -3.31 0.78 -10.07
N VAL A 92 -2.37 0.06 -9.46
CA VAL A 92 -2.63 -0.80 -8.29
C VAL A 92 -1.96 -0.29 -7.02
N GLY A 93 -1.01 0.62 -7.17
CA GLY A 93 -0.35 1.28 -6.06
C GLY A 93 0.41 2.52 -6.51
N ILE A 94 0.68 3.42 -5.56
CA ILE A 94 1.47 4.63 -5.78
C ILE A 94 2.49 4.74 -4.66
N LEU A 95 3.76 4.82 -5.03
CA LEU A 95 4.84 5.28 -4.17
C LEU A 95 4.81 6.81 -4.19
N SER A 96 4.14 7.42 -3.21
CA SER A 96 3.86 8.87 -3.23
C SER A 96 5.11 9.73 -3.00
N GLY A 97 6.13 9.18 -2.35
CA GLY A 97 7.36 9.89 -2.00
C GLY A 97 7.13 11.00 -0.97
N HIS A 98 8.20 11.71 -0.67
CA HIS A 98 8.20 12.86 0.24
C HIS A 98 7.39 14.04 -0.36
N PRO A 99 6.34 14.53 0.33
CA PRO A 99 5.61 15.72 -0.07
C PRO A 99 6.45 16.99 0.08
N GLY A 100 6.35 17.92 -0.88
CA GLY A 100 7.06 19.21 -0.82
C GLY A 100 6.53 20.19 0.24
N ASP A 101 5.86 19.70 1.28
CA ASP A 101 5.42 20.50 2.42
C ASP A 101 6.58 20.62 3.43
N PRO A 102 7.06 21.83 3.75
CA PRO A 102 8.13 22.03 4.74
C PRO A 102 7.82 21.46 6.13
N ASN A 103 6.54 21.28 6.47
CA ASN A 103 6.11 20.72 7.75
C ASN A 103 5.88 19.20 7.70
N TRP A 104 6.12 18.54 6.55
CA TRP A 104 5.82 17.14 6.37
C TRP A 104 6.46 16.24 7.42
N ASP A 105 7.74 16.47 7.74
CA ASP A 105 8.46 15.67 8.72
C ASP A 105 7.82 15.75 10.11
N ALA A 106 7.38 16.94 10.51
CA ALA A 106 6.67 17.13 11.78
C ALA A 106 5.31 16.43 11.80
N VAL A 107 4.56 16.49 10.68
CA VAL A 107 3.27 15.81 10.53
C VAL A 107 3.45 14.29 10.56
N GLN A 108 4.44 13.77 9.83
CA GLN A 108 4.74 12.35 9.75
C GLN A 108 5.18 11.79 11.11
N LEU A 109 6.06 12.47 11.82
CA LEU A 109 6.51 12.06 13.16
C LEU A 109 5.36 12.04 14.16
N LYS A 110 4.53 13.09 14.16
CA LYS A 110 3.35 13.17 15.03
C LYS A 110 2.34 12.06 14.72
N GLY A 111 2.11 11.79 13.44
CA GLY A 111 1.24 10.70 12.99
C GLY A 111 1.75 9.33 13.41
N ALA A 112 3.04 9.06 13.21
CA ALA A 112 3.68 7.81 13.63
C ALA A 112 3.56 7.59 15.15
N ALA A 113 3.87 8.62 15.96
CA ALA A 113 3.73 8.54 17.41
C ALA A 113 2.27 8.27 17.84
N ALA A 114 1.29 8.88 17.18
CA ALA A 114 -0.11 8.64 17.46
C ALA A 114 -0.55 7.21 17.08
N LEU A 115 -0.03 6.67 15.98
CA LEU A 115 -0.28 5.27 15.58
C LEU A 115 0.33 4.29 16.58
N GLU A 116 1.56 4.50 17.02
CA GLU A 116 2.22 3.66 18.02
C GLU A 116 1.45 3.67 19.36
N ASP A 117 1.03 4.85 19.83
CA ASP A 117 0.20 4.98 21.04
C ASP A 117 -1.17 4.28 20.90
N ALA A 118 -1.75 4.32 19.70
CA ALA A 118 -3.03 3.67 19.42
C ALA A 118 -2.89 2.17 19.15
N CYS A 119 -1.72 1.67 18.74
CA CYS A 119 -1.53 0.32 18.23
C CYS A 119 -1.98 -0.75 19.24
N GLY A 120 -1.62 -0.58 20.53
CA GLY A 120 -2.05 -1.48 21.60
C GLY A 120 -3.56 -1.49 21.86
N ARG A 121 -4.31 -0.54 21.29
CA ARG A 121 -5.77 -0.39 21.40
C ARG A 121 -6.51 -0.82 20.13
N CYS A 122 -5.80 -1.02 19.02
CA CYS A 122 -6.35 -1.46 17.74
C CYS A 122 -6.34 -2.99 17.64
N SER A 123 -7.38 -3.65 18.17
CA SER A 123 -7.61 -5.07 17.91
C SER A 123 -8.86 -5.25 17.06
N VAL A 124 -8.76 -5.95 15.93
CA VAL A 124 -9.96 -6.42 15.21
C VAL A 124 -10.49 -7.66 15.93
N PRO A 125 -11.73 -7.63 16.47
CA PRO A 125 -12.33 -8.78 17.13
C PRO A 125 -12.37 -9.99 16.20
N GLN A 126 -12.11 -11.19 16.72
CA GLN A 126 -12.03 -12.41 15.90
C GLN A 126 -13.29 -12.66 15.06
N LYS A 127 -14.46 -12.26 15.56
CA LYS A 127 -15.75 -12.41 14.88
C LYS A 127 -15.95 -11.45 13.70
N GLU A 128 -15.15 -10.39 13.63
CA GLU A 128 -15.18 -9.36 12.58
C GLU A 128 -14.04 -9.54 11.56
N ARG A 129 -13.18 -10.55 11.78
CA ARG A 129 -12.18 -10.98 10.80
C ARG A 129 -12.89 -11.82 9.73
N CYS A 130 -13.60 -11.14 8.84
CA CYS A 130 -14.19 -11.76 7.65
C CYS A 130 -13.09 -11.85 6.58
N HIS A 131 -12.62 -13.07 6.32
CA HIS A 131 -11.68 -13.38 5.24
C HIS A 131 -12.45 -13.66 3.94
#